data_AF-A0A935M859-F1
#
_entry.id   AF-A0A935M859-F1
#
_cell.length_a   1.000
_cell.length_b   1.000
_cell.length_c   1.000
_cell.angle_alpha   90.00
_cell.angle_beta   90.00
_cell.angle_gamma   90.00
#
_symmetry.space_group_name_H-M   'P 1'
#
loop_
_entity.id
_entity.type
_entity.pdbx_description
1 polymer ?
#
loop_
_entity_poly.entity_id
_entity_poly.type
_entity_poly.pdbx_seq_one_letter_code
_entity_poly.pdbx_strand_id
1 'polypeptide(L)' 'MIVTCATCPVRGLRCDDCVVTALATISVGPPGERPLDAKERRAVGLFVSAGLLDSGYAATLTATVDSGRVGRVGRAVG' A
#
# COMPACT_ATOMS: atom_id res chain seq x y z
N MET A 1 -14.61 -11.39 3.18
CA MET A 1 -15.66 -10.35 3.07
C MET A 1 -14.98 -9.00 3.27
N ILE A 2 -15.10 -8.06 2.33
CA ILE A 2 -14.53 -6.70 2.44
C ILE A 2 -15.65 -5.70 2.71
N VAL A 3 -15.48 -4.85 3.72
CA VAL A 3 -16.45 -3.81 4.07
C VAL A 3 -15.91 -2.48 3.54
N THR A 4 -16.69 -1.82 2.71
CA THR A 4 -16.39 -0.48 2.16
C THR A 4 -17.47 0.49 2.61
N CYS A 5 -17.25 1.80 2.46
CA CYS A 5 -18.32 2.77 2.70
C CYS A 5 -19.58 2.47 1.87
N ALA A 6 -19.44 1.97 0.64
CA ALA A 6 -20.58 1.62 -0.22
C ALA A 6 -21.29 0.32 0.21
N THR A 7 -20.62 -0.56 0.97
CA THR A 7 -21.13 -1.88 1.36
C THR A 7 -21.33 -2.04 2.88
N CYS A 8 -21.22 -0.94 3.64
CA CYS A 8 -21.33 -0.97 5.09
C CYS A 8 -22.81 -1.03 5.53
N PRO A 9 -23.25 -2.08 6.25
CA PRO A 9 -24.65 -2.28 6.61
C PRO A 9 -25.18 -1.24 7.62
N VAL A 10 -24.30 -0.52 8.33
CA VAL A 10 -24.68 0.52 9.30
C VAL A 10 -24.57 1.93 8.74
N ARG A 11 -24.27 2.09 7.44
CA ARG A 11 -24.12 3.41 6.82
C ARG A 11 -25.44 4.18 6.85
N GLY A 12 -25.41 5.39 7.41
CA GLY A 12 -26.59 6.27 7.55
C GLY A 12 -27.45 5.99 8.78
N LEU A 13 -27.10 4.99 9.60
CA LEU A 13 -27.79 4.69 10.86
C LEU A 13 -27.01 5.26 12.06
N ARG A 14 -25.74 4.83 12.22
CA ARG A 14 -24.84 5.20 13.34
C ARG A 14 -23.36 5.08 12.94
N CYS A 15 -22.98 5.71 11.82
CA CYS A 15 -21.59 5.62 11.32
C CYS A 15 -20.56 6.13 12.35
N ASP A 16 -20.92 7.17 13.05
CA ASP A 16 -20.15 7.86 14.09
C ASP A 16 -19.75 6.95 15.27
N ASP A 17 -20.54 5.90 15.56
CA ASP A 17 -20.30 4.95 16.65
C ASP A 17 -19.87 3.55 16.14
N CYS A 18 -19.53 3.43 14.85
CA CYS A 18 -19.13 2.15 14.25
C CYS A 18 -17.62 1.89 14.43
N VAL A 19 -17.27 0.64 14.72
CA VAL A 19 -15.86 0.17 14.74
C VAL A 19 -15.10 0.48 13.45
N VAL A 20 -15.77 0.55 12.30
CA VAL A 20 -15.15 0.92 11.01
C VAL A 20 -14.59 2.35 11.03
N THR A 21 -15.24 3.27 11.73
CA THR A 21 -14.77 4.65 11.92
C THR A 21 -13.53 4.67 12.80
N ALA A 22 -13.53 3.90 13.89
CA ALA A 22 -12.34 3.74 14.73
C ALA A 22 -11.15 3.16 13.93
N LEU A 23 -11.39 2.14 13.10
CA LEU A 23 -10.34 1.56 12.24
C LEU A 23 -9.82 2.55 11.19
N ALA A 24 -10.67 3.43 10.66
CA ALA A 24 -10.26 4.48 9.72
C ALA A 24 -9.37 5.56 10.37
N THR A 25 -9.45 5.72 11.70
CA THR A 25 -8.55 6.63 12.44
C THR A 25 -7.18 6.04 12.74
N ILE A 26 -6.99 4.72 12.56
CA ILE A 26 -5.69 4.07 12.72
C ILE A 26 -4.87 4.42 11.48
N SER A 27 -3.89 5.32 11.64
CA SER A 27 -2.96 5.66 10.57
C SER A 27 -2.01 4.49 10.31
N VAL A 28 -2.32 3.66 9.31
CA VAL A 28 -1.48 2.56 8.84
C VAL A 28 -0.63 3.01 7.64
N GLY A 29 -0.02 4.19 7.74
CA GLY A 29 0.74 4.80 6.63
C GLY A 29 -0.07 4.95 5.32
N PRO A 30 0.54 5.45 4.24
CA PRO A 30 -0.10 5.47 2.94
C PRO A 30 -0.40 4.03 2.47
N PRO A 31 -1.62 3.75 1.98
CA PRO A 31 -1.96 2.43 1.50
C PRO A 31 -1.02 2.04 0.35
N GLY A 32 -0.28 0.95 0.56
CA GLY A 32 0.64 0.41 -0.45
C GLY A 32 2.10 0.76 -0.25
N GLU A 33 2.45 1.66 0.67
CA GLU A 33 3.85 1.89 1.05
C GLU A 33 4.36 0.80 1.99
N ARG A 34 5.52 0.23 1.65
CA ARG A 34 6.21 -0.79 2.43
C ARG A 34 7.69 -0.46 2.52
N PRO A 35 8.37 -0.87 3.61
CA PRO A 35 9.83 -0.85 3.63
C PRO A 35 10.39 -1.68 2.48
N LEU A 36 11.51 -1.25 1.91
CA LEU A 36 12.22 -2.02 0.89
C LEU A 36 12.65 -3.40 1.45
N ASP A 37 12.35 -4.45 0.70
CA ASP A 37 12.78 -5.80 1.03
C ASP A 37 14.30 -5.96 0.85
N ALA A 38 14.84 -7.14 1.20
CA ALA A 38 16.28 -7.38 1.12
C ALA A 38 16.85 -7.31 -0.32
N LYS A 39 16.07 -7.74 -1.32
CA LYS A 39 16.46 -7.71 -2.72
C LYS A 39 16.39 -6.29 -3.27
N GLU A 40 15.34 -5.56 -2.92
CA GLU A 40 15.13 -4.16 -3.29
C GLU A 40 16.22 -3.25 -2.69
N ARG A 41 16.52 -3.39 -1.40
CA ARG A 41 17.65 -2.68 -0.76
C ARG A 41 18.98 -2.98 -1.43
N ARG A 42 19.22 -4.23 -1.83
CA ARG A 42 20.43 -4.60 -2.57
C ARG A 42 20.48 -3.90 -3.93
N ALA A 43 19.37 -3.84 -4.66
CA ALA A 43 19.30 -3.14 -5.94
C ALA A 43 19.57 -1.63 -5.76
N VAL A 44 18.94 -0.98 -4.78
CA VAL A 44 19.20 0.43 -4.41
C VAL A 44 20.68 0.64 -4.06
N GLY A 45 21.28 -0.28 -3.31
CA GLY A 45 22.70 -0.23 -2.95
C GLY A 45 23.64 -0.24 -4.16
N LEU A 46 23.27 -0.89 -5.27
CA LEU A 46 24.05 -0.85 -6.51
C LEU A 46 24.06 0.57 -7.10
N PHE A 47 22.91 1.26 -7.12
CA PHE A 47 22.84 2.64 -7.60
C PHE A 47 23.63 3.61 -6.73
N VAL A 48 23.60 3.43 -5.41
CA VAL A 48 24.42 4.21 -4.47
C VAL A 48 25.91 3.97 -4.75
N SER A 49 26.32 2.70 -4.90
CA SER A 49 27.73 2.35 -5.18
C SER A 49 28.24 2.88 -6.53
N ALA A 50 27.33 3.04 -7.50
CA ALA A 50 27.63 3.64 -8.80
C ALA A 50 27.62 5.18 -8.78
N GLY A 51 27.33 5.81 -7.64
CA GLY A 51 27.22 7.28 -7.51
C GLY A 51 25.96 7.86 -8.16
N LEU A 52 24.98 7.01 -8.51
CA LEU A 52 23.72 7.43 -9.15
C LEU A 52 22.65 7.86 -8.14
N LEU A 53 22.83 7.51 -6.86
CA LEU A 53 21.96 7.89 -5.76
C LEU A 53 22.77 8.27 -4.52
N ASP A 54 22.32 9.29 -3.81
CA ASP A 54 22.82 9.63 -2.47
C ASP A 54 22.36 8.60 -1.43
N SER A 55 23.22 8.30 -0.45
CA SER A 55 22.94 7.30 0.58
C SER A 55 21.89 7.78 1.60
N GLY A 56 21.88 9.07 1.94
CA GLY A 56 20.87 9.67 2.79
C GLY A 56 19.49 9.63 2.14
N TYR A 57 19.42 10.00 0.86
CA TYR A 57 18.19 9.87 0.07
C TYR A 57 17.74 8.41 -0.06
N ALA A 58 18.65 7.49 -0.38
CA ALA A 58 18.34 6.07 -0.51
C ALA A 58 17.73 5.46 0.76
N ALA A 59 18.11 5.94 1.95
CA ALA A 59 17.55 5.50 3.22
C ALA A 59 16.08 5.92 3.44
N THR A 60 15.58 6.89 2.67
CA THR A 60 14.18 7.37 2.76
C THR A 60 13.23 6.65 1.80
N LEU A 61 13.76 5.82 0.91
CA LEU A 61 12.97 5.15 -0.12
C LEU A 61 12.03 4.09 0.48
N THR A 62 10.80 4.06 -0.03
CA THR A 62 9.78 3.05 0.27
C THR A 62 9.35 2.35 -1.03
N ALA A 63 8.90 1.10 -0.92
CA ALA A 63 8.30 0.37 -2.02
C ALA A 63 6.80 0.68 -2.09
N THR A 64 6.28 0.91 -3.28
CA THR A 64 4.83 0.98 -3.54
C THR A 64 4.33 -0.31 -4.15
N VAL A 65 3.32 -0.93 -3.54
CA VAL A 65 2.68 -2.14 -4.10
C VAL A 65 1.79 -1.74 -5.27
N ASP A 66 2.21 -2.10 -6.48
CA ASP A 66 1.37 -2.01 -7.67
C ASP A 66 0.25 -3.06 -7.62
N SER A 67 -0.96 -2.60 -7.34
CA SER A 67 -2.16 -3.45 -7.30
C SER A 67 -2.56 -3.96 -8.70
N GLY A 68 -1.99 -3.42 -9.78
CA GLY A 68 -2.32 -3.74 -11.17
C GLY A 68 -1.95 -5.15 -11.63
N ARG A 69 -1.12 -5.89 -10.88
CA ARG A 69 -0.73 -7.28 -11.22
C ARG A 69 -1.56 -8.36 -10.55
N VAL A 70 -2.26 -8.06 -9.45
CA VAL A 70 -3.11 -9.05 -8.74
C VAL A 70 -4.48 -9.22 -9.43
N GLY A 71 -4.87 -8.29 -10.32
CA GLY A 71 -6.18 -8.28 -10.97
C GLY A 71 -6.27 -8.89 -12.38
N ARG A 72 -5.19 -9.42 -12.97
CA ARG A 72 -5.23 -9.97 -14.35
C ARG A 72 -5.24 -11.50 -14.44
N VAL A 73 -5.91 -12.16 -13.49
CA VAL A 73 -6.34 -13.55 -13.64
C VAL A 73 -7.82 -13.57 -13.99
N GLY A 74 -8.11 -13.54 -15.30
CA GLY A 74 -9.40 -13.96 -15.86
C GLY A 74 -10.37 -12.87 -16.33
N ARG A 75 -10.43 -12.65 -17.66
CA ARG A 75 -11.69 -12.75 -18.43
C ARG A 75 -11.36 -12.92 -19.93
N ALA A 76 -11.32 -14.17 -20.40
CA ALA A 76 -11.62 -14.42 -21.81
C ALA A 76 -13.13 -14.21 -21.96
N VAL A 77 -13.52 -13.21 -22.75
CA VAL A 77 -14.91 -13.04 -23.19
C VAL A 77 -14.97 -13.51 -24.63
N GLY A 78 -15.78 -14.55 -24.83
CA GLY A 78 -16.42 -15.04 -26.07
C GLY A 78 -15.75 -14.74 -27.40
#